data_AF-B9TK68-F1
#
_entry.id   AF-B9TK68-F1
#
_cell.length_a   1.000
_cell.length_b   1.000
_cell.length_c   1.000
_cell.angle_alpha   90.00
_cell.angle_beta   90.00
_cell.angle_gamma   90.00
#
_symmetry.space_group_name_H-M   'P 1'
#
loop_
_entity.id
_entity.type
_entity.pdbx_description
1 polymer ?
#
loop_
_entity_poly.entity_id
_entity_poly.type
_entity_poly.pdbx_seq_one_letter_code
_entity_poly.pdbx_strand_id
1 'polypeptide(L)' 'MYSYDLKKELSSELHGHLKKAVMLWMRNSLDRHVTTLRQALTGPIIELKAATEIICSRASSQIRQIKQAYTSAHGTHL' A
#
# COMPACT_ATOMS: atom_id res chain seq x y z
N MET A 1 9.22 -21.59 -18.01
CA MET A 1 8.77 -20.45 -17.18
C MET A 1 9.16 -20.76 -15.75
N TYR A 2 9.78 -19.79 -15.06
CA TYR A 2 10.23 -19.98 -13.68
C TYR A 2 9.04 -20.21 -12.73
N SER A 3 9.16 -21.21 -11.86
CA SER A 3 8.09 -21.69 -10.97
C SER A 3 8.00 -20.92 -9.64
N TYR A 4 8.79 -19.86 -9.46
CA TYR A 4 8.93 -19.15 -8.20
C TYR A 4 8.18 -17.82 -8.20
N ASP A 5 7.60 -17.50 -7.03
CA ASP A 5 6.97 -16.22 -6.77
C ASP A 5 8.04 -15.12 -6.66
N LEU A 6 8.18 -14.33 -7.72
CA LEU A 6 9.13 -13.23 -7.81
C LEU A 6 9.03 -12.26 -6.62
N LYS A 7 7.83 -12.03 -6.08
CA LYS A 7 7.63 -11.12 -4.95
C LYS A 7 8.24 -11.71 -3.67
N LYS A 8 8.15 -13.03 -3.52
CA LYS A 8 8.74 -13.75 -2.38
C LYS A 8 10.26 -13.69 -2.41
N GLU A 9 10.86 -13.97 -3.57
CA GLU A 9 12.32 -13.94 -3.76
C GLU A 9 12.89 -12.52 -3.55
N LEU A 10 12.28 -11.50 -4.17
CA LEU A 10 12.72 -10.12 -3.95
C LEU A 10 12.55 -9.68 -2.50
N SER A 11 11.57 -10.23 -1.78
CA SER A 11 11.39 -9.95 -0.35
C SER A 11 12.45 -10.64 0.51
N SER A 12 13.00 -11.80 0.13
CA SER A 12 14.08 -12.44 0.89
C SER A 12 15.44 -11.80 0.64
N GLU A 13 15.70 -11.36 -0.60
CA GLU A 13 17.00 -10.81 -1.00
C GLU A 13 17.20 -9.33 -0.63
N LEU A 14 16.12 -8.54 -0.65
CA LEU A 14 16.19 -7.11 -0.36
C LEU A 14 16.03 -6.82 1.13
N HIS A 15 16.59 -5.70 1.58
CA HIS A 15 16.46 -5.22 2.96
C HIS A 15 16.24 -3.70 3.03
N GLY A 16 15.89 -3.22 4.23
CA GLY A 16 15.73 -1.80 4.53
C GLY A 16 14.75 -1.05 3.62
N HIS A 17 15.10 0.19 3.27
CA HIS A 17 14.28 1.06 2.44
C HIS A 17 14.10 0.55 1.01
N LEU A 18 15.12 -0.14 0.46
CA LEU A 18 15.05 -0.70 -0.89
C LEU A 18 13.97 -1.78 -0.98
N LYS A 19 13.92 -2.70 -0.01
CA LYS A 19 12.84 -3.69 0.09
C LYS A 19 11.47 -3.02 0.15
N LYS A 20 11.30 -2.01 1.03
CA LYS A 20 10.03 -1.28 1.17
C LYS A 20 9.60 -0.66 -0.15
N ALA A 21 10.51 0.02 -0.86
CA ALA A 21 10.24 0.66 -2.14
C ALA A 21 9.82 -0.35 -3.21
N VAL A 22 10.61 -1.41 -3.42
CA VAL A 22 10.34 -2.44 -4.44
C VAL A 22 9.04 -3.18 -4.14
N MET A 23 8.78 -3.55 -2.88
CA MET A 23 7.53 -4.22 -2.49
C MET A 23 6.29 -3.34 -2.65
N LEU A 24 6.43 -2.01 -2.55
CA LEU A 24 5.36 -1.07 -2.87
C LEU A 24 5.18 -0.95 -4.38
N TRP A 25 6.26 -0.88 -5.16
CA TRP A 25 6.23 -0.78 -6.61
C TRP A 25 5.62 -2.00 -7.31
N MET A 26 5.81 -3.19 -6.76
CA MET A 26 5.18 -4.41 -7.27
C MET A 26 3.67 -4.49 -7.06
N ARG A 27 3.09 -3.64 -6.19
CA ARG A 27 1.63 -3.56 -6.01
C ARG A 27 1.01 -2.72 -7.10
N ASN A 28 -0.21 -3.08 -7.51
CA ASN A 28 -1.04 -2.19 -8.30
C ASN A 28 -1.30 -0.87 -7.55
N SER A 29 -1.69 0.18 -8.28
CA SER A 29 -1.82 1.51 -7.68
C SER A 29 -2.82 1.57 -6.52
N LEU A 30 -3.93 0.83 -6.63
CA LEU A 30 -5.01 0.85 -5.64
C LEU A 30 -4.59 0.15 -4.35
N ASP A 31 -4.05 -1.06 -4.45
CA ASP A 31 -3.54 -1.84 -3.32
C ASP A 31 -2.39 -1.11 -2.64
N ARG A 32 -1.54 -0.42 -3.40
CA ARG A 32 -0.48 0.42 -2.84
C ARG A 32 -1.07 1.51 -1.95
N HIS A 33 -2.08 2.25 -2.42
CA HIS A 33 -2.74 3.28 -1.61
C HIS A 33 -3.42 2.70 -0.37
N VAL A 34 -4.17 1.61 -0.51
CA VAL A 34 -4.83 0.93 0.62
C VAL A 34 -3.81 0.49 1.67
N THR A 35 -2.71 -0.13 1.22
CA THR A 35 -1.64 -0.60 2.12
C THR A 35 -0.95 0.55 2.82
N THR A 36 -0.59 1.61 2.08
CA THR A 36 0.08 2.78 2.65
C THR A 36 -0.84 3.49 3.63
N LEU A 37 -2.14 3.62 3.34
CA LEU A 37 -3.11 4.20 4.27
C LEU A 37 -3.26 3.36 5.53
N ARG A 38 -3.34 2.02 5.40
CA ARG A 38 -3.40 1.14 6.55
C ARG A 38 -2.16 1.28 7.43
N GLN A 39 -0.98 1.30 6.83
CA GLN A 39 0.29 1.49 7.55
C GLN A 39 0.37 2.88 8.20
N ALA A 40 -0.06 3.93 7.49
CA ALA A 40 -0.02 5.30 7.99
C ALA A 40 -0.97 5.53 9.18
N LEU A 41 -2.13 4.87 9.18
CA LEU A 41 -3.18 5.08 10.19
C LEU A 41 -3.12 4.08 11.35
N THR A 42 -2.68 2.84 11.12
CA THR A 42 -2.70 1.77 12.12
C THR A 42 -1.34 1.11 12.32
N GLY A 43 -0.28 1.63 11.71
CA GLY A 43 1.08 1.14 11.91
C GLY A 43 1.61 1.42 13.32
N PRO A 44 2.72 0.78 13.73
CA PRO A 44 3.38 1.05 15.01
C PRO A 44 3.85 2.50 15.13
N ILE A 45 4.12 3.14 13.99
CA ILE A 45 4.41 4.57 13.88
C ILE A 45 3.35 5.16 12.95
N ILE A 46 2.59 6.12 13.45
CA ILE A 46 1.55 6.81 12.67
C ILE A 46 2.23 7.83 11.74
N GLU A 47 2.09 7.64 10.43
CA GLU A 47 2.69 8.49 9.39
C GLU A 47 1.62 9.37 8.71
N LEU A 48 1.07 10.34 9.45
CA LEU A 48 -0.03 11.20 8.95
C LEU A 48 0.32 11.92 7.64
N LYS A 49 1.59 12.28 7.42
CA LYS A 49 2.03 12.92 6.17
C LYS A 49 1.74 12.06 4.93
N ALA A 50 1.94 10.75 5.01
CA ALA A 50 1.66 9.83 3.92
C ALA A 50 0.14 9.70 3.66
N ALA A 51 -0.66 9.69 4.73
CA ALA A 51 -2.11 9.68 4.60
C ALA A 51 -2.63 10.97 3.95
N THR A 52 -2.15 12.14 4.40
CA THR A 52 -2.50 13.44 3.82
C THR A 52 -2.10 13.52 2.34
N GLU A 53 -0.90 13.05 1.98
CA GLU A 53 -0.47 13.03 0.58
C GLU A 53 -1.45 12.24 -0.28
N ILE A 54 -1.86 11.04 0.16
CA ILE A 54 -2.80 10.21 -0.60
C ILE A 54 -4.19 10.85 -0.69
N ILE A 55 -4.70 11.42 0.40
CA ILE A 55 -6.05 11.96 0.44
C ILE A 55 -6.15 13.27 -0.36
N CYS A 56 -5.15 14.15 -0.26
CA CYS A 56 -5.21 15.50 -0.81
C CYS A 56 -4.82 15.59 -2.30
N SER A 57 -4.21 14.56 -2.88
CA SER A 57 -3.73 14.62 -4.29
C SER A 57 -4.45 13.67 -5.24
N ARG A 58 -5.44 12.90 -4.75
CA ARG A 58 -6.20 11.94 -5.55
C ARG A 58 -7.56 12.53 -5.91
N ALA A 59 -8.06 12.22 -7.09
CA ALA A 59 -9.38 12.67 -7.53
C ALA A 59 -10.50 12.01 -6.72
N SER A 60 -11.65 12.67 -6.60
CA SER A 60 -12.81 12.16 -5.84
C SER A 60 -13.30 10.78 -6.30
N SER A 61 -13.16 10.45 -7.58
CA SER A 61 -13.43 9.11 -8.13
C SER A 61 -12.46 8.06 -7.58
N GLN A 62 -11.17 8.37 -7.54
CA GLN A 62 -10.12 7.50 -7.00
C GLN A 62 -10.28 7.31 -5.48
N ILE A 63 -10.63 8.36 -4.74
CA ILE A 63 -10.89 8.25 -3.30
C ILE A 63 -12.04 7.29 -3.01
N ARG A 64 -13.11 7.31 -3.82
CA ARG A 64 -14.22 6.34 -3.68
C ARG A 64 -13.76 4.90 -3.90
N GLN A 65 -12.93 4.66 -4.92
CA GLN A 65 -12.35 3.34 -5.18
C GLN A 65 -11.44 2.89 -4.02
N ILE A 66 -10.62 3.79 -3.50
CA ILE A 66 -9.74 3.53 -2.34
C ILE A 66 -10.58 3.14 -1.11
N LYS A 67 -11.66 3.85 -0.81
CA LYS A 67 -12.55 3.53 0.32
C LYS A 67 -13.19 2.15 0.19
N GLN A 68 -13.67 1.80 -1.01
CA GLN A 68 -14.25 0.49 -1.30
C GLN A 68 -13.21 -0.62 -1.15
N ALA A 69 -12.03 -0.45 -1.75
CA ALA A 69 -10.95 -1.43 -1.66
C ALA A 69 -10.41 -1.58 -0.23
N TYR A 70 -10.29 -0.48 0.52
CA TYR A 70 -9.87 -0.52 1.92
C TYR A 70 -10.86 -1.31 2.78
N THR A 71 -12.16 -1.05 2.62
CA THR A 71 -13.21 -1.79 3.34
C THR A 71 -13.17 -3.29 2.98
N SER A 72 -13.01 -3.61 1.69
CA SER A 72 -12.91 -5.00 1.22
C SER A 72 -11.65 -5.71 1.74
N ALA A 73 -10.52 -5.02 1.86
CA ALA A 73 -9.25 -5.61 2.25
C ALA A 73 -9.09 -5.76 3.77
N HIS A 74 -9.73 -4.88 4.56
CA HIS A 74 -9.50 -4.79 6.01
C HIS A 74 -10.75 -4.97 6.86
N GLY A 75 -11.94 -5.07 6.27
CA GLY A 75 -13.21 -5.24 7.01
C GLY A 75 -13.61 -4.01 7.84
N THR A 76 -12.93 -2.88 7.65
CA THR A 76 -13.17 -1.63 8.38
C THR A 76 -13.28 -0.47 7.41
N HIS A 77 -14.13 0.50 7.71
CA HIS A 77 -14.23 1.71 6.90
C HIS A 77 -12.99 2.59 7.03
N LEU A 78 -12.64 3.24 5.91
CA LEU A 78 -11.63 4.29 5.84
C LEU A 78 -12.25 5.66 6.12
#